data_AF-A0A0S7XM91-F1
#
_entry.id   AF-A0A0S7XM91-F1
#
_cell.length_a   1.000
_cell.length_b   1.000
_cell.length_c   1.000
_cell.angle_alpha   90.00
_cell.angle_beta   90.00
_cell.angle_gamma   90.00
#
_symmetry.space_group_name_H-M   'P 1'
#
loop_
_entity.id
_entity.type
_entity.pdbx_description
1 polymer ?
#
loop_
_entity_poly.entity_id
_entity_poly.type
_entity_poly.pdbx_seq_one_letter_code
_entity_poly.pdbx_strand_id
1 'polypeptide(L)'
;MREFLPLTVVTSIIIFLWGCAPAPPVTTGRPLKDEKIIRIQPGKTTKGDIIEWFGAPMAIAVQGEILKIQTEASWAKGNPRGGYYFEIDSDTFFELFSSKHELTEYHRIYYYYRAVSTKSAVILLLYFYESGRTVIDRLWILVNEETGIVEDYVFRKY
;
A
#
# COMPACT_ATOMS: atom_id res chain seq x y z
N MET A 1 -38.22 -54.52 13.37
CA MET A 1 -38.52 -53.09 13.13
C MET A 1 -37.22 -52.40 12.80
N ARG A 2 -36.99 -52.06 11.53
CA ARG A 2 -35.82 -51.29 11.07
C ARG A 2 -36.34 -49.93 10.63
N GLU A 3 -35.98 -48.88 11.35
CA GLU A 3 -36.35 -47.51 11.01
C GLU A 3 -35.50 -47.05 9.82
N PHE A 4 -36.17 -46.88 8.67
CA PHE A 4 -35.60 -46.27 7.48
C PHE A 4 -35.56 -44.76 7.69
N LEU A 5 -34.38 -44.21 7.97
CA LEU A 5 -34.14 -42.77 7.88
C LEU A 5 -34.34 -42.33 6.42
N PRO A 6 -35.22 -41.34 6.14
CA PRO A 6 -35.48 -40.88 4.78
C PRO A 6 -34.21 -40.25 4.19
N LEU A 7 -33.77 -40.80 3.04
CA LEU A 7 -32.57 -40.42 2.28
C LEU A 7 -32.52 -38.93 1.88
N THR A 8 -33.66 -38.23 1.99
CA THR A 8 -33.80 -36.79 1.73
C THR A 8 -33.17 -35.91 2.81
N VAL A 9 -33.01 -36.37 4.04
CA VAL A 9 -32.41 -35.55 5.13
C VAL A 9 -30.89 -35.50 5.01
N VAL A 10 -30.26 -36.53 4.46
CA VAL A 10 -28.80 -36.60 4.31
C VAL A 10 -28.28 -35.72 3.16
N THR A 11 -29.10 -35.48 2.14
CA THR A 11 -28.72 -34.67 0.97
C THR A 11 -28.79 -33.16 1.21
N SER A 12 -29.64 -32.69 2.13
CA SER A 12 -29.74 -31.25 2.48
C SER A 12 -28.57 -30.72 3.33
N ILE A 13 -27.80 -31.58 3.99
CA ILE A 13 -26.68 -31.16 4.86
C ILE A 13 -25.40 -30.87 4.03
N ILE A 14 -25.27 -31.43 2.82
CA ILE A 14 -24.04 -31.34 2.03
C ILE A 14 -23.92 -30.00 1.27
N ILE A 15 -25.02 -29.28 1.04
CA ILE A 15 -25.02 -28.02 0.27
C ILE A 15 -24.58 -26.81 1.13
N PHE A 16 -24.57 -26.92 2.46
CA PHE A 16 -24.18 -25.81 3.35
C PHE A 16 -22.67 -25.73 3.65
N LEU A 17 -21.85 -26.66 3.15
CA LEU A 17 -20.39 -26.66 3.39
C LEU A 17 -19.57 -26.02 2.26
N TRP A 18 -20.22 -25.56 1.19
CA TRP A 18 -19.57 -24.85 0.09
C TRP A 18 -19.92 -23.36 0.17
N GLY A 19 -19.00 -22.54 0.66
CA GLY A 19 -19.20 -21.09 0.52
C GLY A 19 -18.27 -20.15 1.25
N CYS A 20 -17.20 -20.61 1.89
CA CYS A 20 -16.15 -19.70 2.39
C CYS A 20 -15.00 -19.64 1.36
N ALA A 21 -15.24 -19.06 0.19
CA ALA A 21 -14.14 -18.67 -0.69
C ALA A 21 -13.50 -17.40 -0.08
N PRO A 22 -12.20 -17.42 0.29
CA PRO A 22 -11.55 -16.23 0.80
C PRO A 22 -11.60 -15.14 -0.26
N ALA A 23 -11.96 -13.91 0.15
CA ALA A 23 -11.93 -12.78 -0.77
C ALA A 23 -10.48 -12.54 -1.24
N PRO A 24 -10.25 -12.27 -2.53
CA PRO A 24 -8.92 -11.94 -3.00
C PRO A 24 -8.40 -10.66 -2.31
N PRO A 25 -7.09 -10.55 -2.06
CA PRO A 25 -6.51 -9.36 -1.46
C PRO A 25 -6.75 -8.13 -2.34
N VAL A 26 -7.09 -7.02 -1.72
CA VAL A 26 -7.12 -5.71 -2.39
C VAL A 26 -5.72 -5.13 -2.32
N THR A 27 -5.15 -4.78 -3.49
CA THR A 27 -3.81 -4.21 -3.59
C THR A 27 -3.87 -2.82 -4.21
N THR A 28 -3.18 -1.87 -3.60
CA THR A 28 -3.01 -0.50 -4.10
C THR A 28 -1.52 -0.20 -4.28
N GLY A 29 -1.18 0.52 -5.34
CA GLY A 29 0.20 0.90 -5.65
C GLY A 29 1.03 -0.21 -6.27
N ARG A 30 2.33 0.04 -6.43
CA ARG A 30 3.26 -0.88 -7.09
C ARG A 30 4.05 -1.71 -6.08
N PRO A 31 4.36 -2.99 -6.36
CA PRO A 31 5.20 -3.80 -5.49
C PRO A 31 6.58 -3.17 -5.22
N LEU A 32 6.84 -2.85 -3.95
CA LEU A 32 8.16 -2.42 -3.46
C LEU A 32 8.96 -3.66 -3.09
N LYS A 33 9.69 -4.19 -4.06
CA LYS A 33 10.50 -5.40 -3.89
C LYS A 33 11.75 -5.11 -3.06
N ASP A 34 11.95 -5.87 -1.99
CA ASP A 34 13.11 -5.73 -1.09
C ASP A 34 14.44 -5.83 -1.86
N GLU A 35 14.51 -6.68 -2.89
CA GLU A 35 15.72 -6.84 -3.70
C GLU A 35 16.08 -5.57 -4.49
N LYS A 36 15.10 -4.73 -4.81
CA LYS A 36 15.33 -3.43 -5.47
C LYS A 36 15.71 -2.35 -4.47
N ILE A 37 15.14 -2.39 -3.26
CA ILE A 37 15.44 -1.41 -2.20
C ILE A 37 16.89 -1.56 -1.73
N ILE A 38 17.35 -2.80 -1.54
CA ILE A 38 18.74 -3.09 -1.13
C ILE A 38 19.77 -2.62 -2.18
N ARG A 39 19.37 -2.46 -3.43
CA ARG A 39 20.24 -1.94 -4.51
C ARG A 39 20.43 -0.43 -4.46
N ILE A 40 19.62 0.30 -3.71
CA ILE A 40 19.76 1.76 -3.56
C ILE A 40 21.04 2.04 -2.78
N GLN A 41 22.00 2.69 -3.45
CA GLN A 41 23.26 3.14 -2.89
C GLN A 41 23.29 4.67 -2.89
N PRO A 42 23.06 5.31 -1.74
CA PRO A 42 23.22 6.76 -1.60
C PRO A 42 24.53 7.29 -2.18
N GLY A 43 24.46 8.40 -2.92
CA GLY A 43 25.58 9.02 -3.62
C GLY A 43 26.00 8.34 -4.93
N LYS A 44 25.41 7.20 -5.30
CA LYS A 44 25.72 6.47 -6.55
C LYS A 44 24.49 6.19 -7.40
N THR A 45 23.37 5.82 -6.77
CA THR A 45 22.13 5.54 -7.47
C THR A 45 21.56 6.83 -8.06
N THR A 46 21.17 6.77 -9.33
CA THR A 46 20.58 7.91 -10.02
C THR A 46 19.07 7.91 -9.91
N LYS A 47 18.45 9.07 -10.11
CA LYS A 47 17.01 9.20 -10.31
C LYS A 47 16.49 8.28 -11.43
N GLY A 48 17.27 8.12 -12.51
CA GLY A 48 16.94 7.24 -13.62
C GLY A 48 16.79 5.79 -13.18
N ASP A 49 17.73 5.29 -12.37
CA ASP A 49 17.69 3.94 -11.79
C ASP A 49 16.42 3.74 -10.94
N ILE A 50 16.09 4.73 -10.09
CA ILE A 50 14.88 4.68 -9.25
C ILE A 50 13.61 4.58 -10.10
N ILE A 51 13.51 5.40 -11.15
CA ILE A 51 12.35 5.38 -12.05
C ILE A 51 12.30 4.06 -12.83
N GLU A 52 13.43 3.50 -13.26
CA GLU A 52 13.48 2.21 -13.93
C GLU A 52 13.03 1.08 -12.99
N TRP A 53 13.48 1.10 -11.73
CA TRP A 53 13.22 0.03 -10.79
C TRP A 53 11.80 0.08 -10.22
N PHE A 54 11.31 1.25 -9.84
CA PHE A 54 10.03 1.39 -9.13
C PHE A 54 8.93 2.01 -10.01
N GLY A 55 9.30 2.63 -11.14
CA GLY A 55 8.42 3.39 -11.98
C GLY A 55 8.27 4.85 -11.54
N ALA A 56 7.23 5.51 -12.07
CA ALA A 56 6.86 6.83 -11.61
C ALA A 56 6.49 6.80 -10.11
N PRO A 57 6.99 7.75 -9.31
CA PRO A 57 6.60 7.87 -7.92
C PRO A 57 5.11 8.21 -7.80
N MET A 58 4.53 7.87 -6.65
CA MET A 58 3.14 8.23 -6.35
C MET A 58 3.00 9.75 -6.20
N ALA A 59 4.02 10.37 -5.60
CA ALA A 59 4.09 11.81 -5.42
C ALA A 59 5.55 12.25 -5.35
N ILE A 60 5.81 13.51 -5.71
CA ILE A 60 7.11 14.16 -5.58
C ILE A 60 6.90 15.35 -4.66
N ALA A 61 7.55 15.35 -3.50
CA ALA A 61 7.45 16.45 -2.55
C ALA A 61 8.51 17.52 -2.85
N VAL A 62 8.06 18.76 -2.90
CA VAL A 62 8.87 19.99 -2.95
C VAL A 62 8.74 20.65 -1.59
N GLN A 63 9.82 21.17 -1.02
CA GLN A 63 9.80 21.78 0.30
C GLN A 63 8.86 23.00 0.34
N GLY A 64 8.09 23.14 1.43
CA GLY A 64 7.09 24.20 1.63
C GLY A 64 5.80 24.06 0.82
N GLU A 65 5.56 22.93 0.13
CA GLU A 65 4.33 22.69 -0.63
C GLU A 65 3.35 21.75 0.08
N ILE A 66 2.06 21.90 -0.23
CA ILE A 66 1.04 20.96 0.21
C ILE A 66 0.95 19.81 -0.80
N LEU A 67 1.37 18.62 -0.37
CA LEU A 67 1.35 17.42 -1.18
C LEU A 67 -0.05 16.79 -1.18
N LYS A 68 -0.60 16.55 -2.37
CA LYS A 68 -1.88 15.85 -2.56
C LYS A 68 -1.64 14.39 -2.91
N ILE A 69 -1.76 13.51 -1.92
CA ILE A 69 -1.59 12.07 -2.13
C ILE A 69 -2.96 11.44 -2.35
N GLN A 70 -3.15 10.81 -3.52
CA GLN A 70 -4.35 10.01 -3.77
C GLN A 70 -4.41 8.85 -2.79
N THR A 71 -5.55 8.64 -2.16
CA THR A 71 -5.84 7.43 -1.40
C THR A 71 -6.89 6.62 -2.14
N GLU A 72 -6.65 5.32 -2.26
CA GLU A 72 -7.68 4.38 -2.72
C GLU A 72 -8.54 3.87 -1.55
N ALA A 73 -8.72 4.66 -0.49
CA ALA A 73 -9.68 4.41 0.58
C ALA A 73 -11.12 4.46 0.00
N SER A 74 -11.45 3.42 -0.75
CA SER A 74 -12.62 3.18 -1.59
C SER A 74 -13.86 2.79 -0.77
N TRP A 75 -13.85 3.04 0.55
CA TRP A 75 -14.88 2.59 1.48
C TRP A 75 -15.69 3.72 2.12
N ALA A 76 -15.38 4.98 1.84
CA ALA A 76 -16.26 6.08 2.18
C ALA A 76 -17.49 6.04 1.25
N LYS A 77 -18.51 5.28 1.68
CA LYS A 77 -19.86 5.22 1.11
C LYS A 77 -20.31 6.63 0.69
N GLY A 78 -20.34 6.91 -0.62
CA GLY A 78 -21.08 8.06 -1.13
C GLY A 78 -20.52 8.84 -2.31
N ASN A 79 -19.28 8.62 -2.77
CA ASN A 79 -18.76 9.41 -3.89
C ASN A 79 -18.10 8.57 -5.00
N PRO A 80 -18.86 8.10 -6.01
CA PRO A 80 -18.35 7.26 -7.10
C PRO A 80 -17.48 8.01 -8.13
N ARG A 81 -17.18 9.30 -7.93
CA ARG A 81 -16.50 10.13 -8.94
C ARG A 81 -15.33 11.00 -8.43
N GLY A 82 -15.02 10.99 -7.14
CA GLY A 82 -13.92 11.77 -6.57
C GLY A 82 -12.91 10.85 -5.91
N GLY A 83 -11.68 10.77 -6.44
CA GLY A 83 -10.56 10.23 -5.67
C GLY A 83 -10.42 11.02 -4.37
N TYR A 84 -10.30 10.33 -3.24
CA TYR A 84 -9.99 11.00 -1.99
C TYR A 84 -8.50 11.35 -2.02
N TYR A 85 -8.17 12.59 -1.68
CA TYR A 85 -6.79 13.05 -1.52
C TYR A 85 -6.59 13.40 -0.06
N PHE A 86 -5.42 13.05 0.48
CA PHE A 86 -4.95 13.66 1.71
C PHE A 86 -3.96 14.75 1.36
N GLU A 87 -4.16 15.92 1.98
CA GLU A 87 -3.21 17.02 1.94
C GLU A 87 -2.24 16.81 3.09
N ILE A 88 -0.95 16.71 2.76
CA ILE A 88 0.14 16.54 3.72
C ILE A 88 1.14 17.65 3.45
N ASP A 89 1.57 18.33 4.51
CA ASP A 89 2.68 19.28 4.42
C ASP A 89 3.95 18.53 4.01
N SER A 90 4.57 18.94 2.90
CA SER A 90 5.79 18.34 2.37
C SER A 90 6.91 18.30 3.39
N ASP A 91 6.96 19.28 4.31
CA ASP A 91 8.06 19.43 5.26
C ASP A 91 8.14 18.22 6.19
N THR A 92 7.02 17.55 6.46
CA THR A 92 6.98 16.29 7.21
C THR A 92 7.78 15.16 6.54
N PHE A 93 7.94 15.19 5.21
CA PHE A 93 8.79 14.22 4.51
C PHE A 93 10.25 14.63 4.61
N PHE A 94 10.56 15.92 4.51
CA PHE A 94 11.92 16.45 4.62
C PHE A 94 12.50 16.30 6.03
N GLU A 95 11.68 16.34 7.07
CA GLU A 95 12.08 16.03 8.46
C GLU A 95 12.74 14.65 8.61
N LEU A 96 12.41 13.68 7.73
CA LEU A 96 13.03 12.35 7.75
C LEU A 96 14.53 12.38 7.44
N PHE A 97 15.01 13.43 6.75
CA PHE A 97 16.36 13.54 6.22
C PHE A 97 17.15 14.73 6.77
N SER A 98 16.48 15.73 7.34
CA SER A 98 17.08 16.97 7.83
C SER A 98 18.17 16.78 8.90
N SER A 99 18.16 15.65 9.61
CA SER A 99 19.19 15.32 10.60
C SER A 99 20.54 14.88 10.01
N LYS A 100 20.57 14.49 8.74
CA LYS A 100 21.75 13.92 8.06
C LYS A 100 22.23 14.73 6.88
N HIS A 101 21.35 15.52 6.26
CA HIS A 101 21.63 16.25 5.03
C HIS A 101 21.23 17.70 5.17
N GLU A 102 22.05 18.60 4.62
CA GLU A 102 21.68 20.00 4.45
C GLU A 102 20.72 20.10 3.27
N LEU A 103 19.44 20.34 3.58
CA LEU A 103 18.39 20.41 2.57
C LEU A 103 18.43 21.74 1.82
N THR A 104 18.34 21.66 0.50
CA THR A 104 18.37 22.80 -0.43
C THR A 104 17.14 22.81 -1.34
N GLU A 105 16.95 23.89 -2.09
CA GLU A 105 15.83 24.04 -3.03
C GLU A 105 15.82 23.02 -4.19
N TYR A 106 16.93 22.31 -4.44
CA TYR A 106 17.04 21.27 -5.46
C TYR A 106 16.63 19.89 -4.95
N HIS A 107 16.41 19.74 -3.65
CA HIS A 107 16.02 18.47 -3.08
C HIS A 107 14.54 18.19 -3.32
N ARG A 108 14.25 16.96 -3.76
CA ARG A 108 12.90 16.44 -3.90
C ARG A 108 12.81 15.10 -3.21
N ILE A 109 11.63 14.79 -2.66
CA ILE A 109 11.37 13.48 -2.07
C ILE A 109 10.43 12.69 -2.95
N TYR A 110 10.93 11.58 -3.49
CA TYR A 110 10.15 10.69 -4.32
C TYR A 110 9.48 9.69 -3.41
N TYR A 111 8.15 9.77 -3.36
CA TYR A 111 7.33 8.95 -2.48
C TYR A 111 6.71 7.78 -3.24
N TYR A 112 6.97 6.58 -2.76
CA TYR A 112 6.35 5.35 -3.24
C TYR A 112 5.57 4.67 -2.12
N TYR A 113 4.44 4.09 -2.51
CA TYR A 113 3.48 3.49 -1.60
C TYR A 113 2.94 2.18 -2.17
N ARG A 114 2.77 1.21 -1.29
CA ARG A 114 2.04 -0.01 -1.57
C ARG A 114 1.23 -0.42 -0.36
N ALA A 115 -0.02 -0.79 -0.57
CA ALA A 115 -0.84 -1.42 0.46
C ALA A 115 -1.43 -2.72 -0.07
N VAL A 116 -1.41 -3.74 0.78
CA VAL A 116 -2.10 -5.02 0.53
C VAL A 116 -3.01 -5.27 1.71
N SER A 117 -4.32 -5.33 1.45
CA SER A 117 -5.33 -5.66 2.45
C SER A 117 -5.93 -7.03 2.13
N THR A 118 -5.72 -7.98 3.03
CA THR A 118 -6.33 -9.32 3.00
C THR A 118 -7.52 -9.32 3.94
N LYS A 119 -8.72 -9.62 3.44
CA LYS A 119 -9.92 -9.76 4.25
C LYS A 119 -10.42 -11.20 4.22
N SER A 120 -10.77 -11.73 5.39
CA SER A 120 -11.41 -13.02 5.55
C SER A 120 -12.72 -12.79 6.30
N ALA A 121 -13.83 -13.11 5.64
CA ALA A 121 -15.16 -13.09 6.26
C ALA A 121 -15.66 -14.53 6.41
N VAL A 122 -16.14 -14.86 7.61
CA VAL A 122 -16.85 -16.10 7.89
C VAL A 122 -18.29 -15.73 8.18
N ILE A 123 -19.19 -16.21 7.32
CA ILE A 123 -20.63 -16.04 7.49
C ILE A 123 -21.20 -17.37 7.96
N LEU A 124 -21.54 -17.44 9.25
CA LEU A 124 -22.40 -18.47 9.80
C LEU A 124 -23.80 -17.89 9.95
N LEU A 125 -24.82 -18.75 9.83
CA LEU A 125 -26.25 -18.38 9.81
C LEU A 125 -26.70 -17.44 10.96
N LEU A 126 -25.94 -17.39 12.06
CA LEU A 126 -26.18 -16.53 13.23
C LEU A 126 -24.96 -15.71 13.68
N TYR A 127 -23.83 -15.78 12.95
CA TYR A 127 -22.59 -15.15 13.37
C TYR A 127 -21.79 -14.66 12.16
N PHE A 128 -21.56 -13.34 12.11
CA PHE A 128 -20.71 -12.70 11.13
C PHE A 128 -19.38 -12.36 11.80
N TYR A 129 -18.29 -12.92 11.29
CA TYR A 129 -16.95 -12.59 11.72
C TYR A 129 -16.12 -12.10 10.54
N GLU A 130 -15.59 -10.88 10.65
CA GLU A 130 -14.66 -10.30 9.69
C GLU A 130 -13.30 -10.13 10.38
N SER A 131 -12.25 -10.60 9.71
CA SER A 131 -10.87 -10.31 10.09
C SER A 131 -10.13 -9.76 8.88
N GLY A 132 -9.31 -8.75 9.10
CA GLY A 132 -8.52 -8.12 8.05
C GLY A 132 -7.09 -7.93 8.49
N ARG A 133 -6.14 -8.13 7.57
CA ARG A 133 -4.75 -7.75 7.74
C ARG A 133 -4.37 -6.79 6.62
N THR A 134 -3.83 -5.64 6.99
CA THR A 134 -3.30 -4.68 6.03
C THR A 134 -1.81 -4.56 6.25
N VAL A 135 -1.04 -4.72 5.18
CA VAL A 135 0.41 -4.49 5.15
C VAL A 135 0.66 -3.26 4.30
N ILE A 136 1.41 -2.30 4.82
CA ILE A 136 1.72 -1.05 4.13
C ILE A 136 3.22 -0.88 4.02
N ASP A 137 3.71 -0.83 2.79
CA ASP A 137 5.10 -0.54 2.46
C ASP A 137 5.20 0.93 2.01
N ARG A 138 6.13 1.69 2.58
CA ARG A 138 6.40 3.10 2.22
C ARG A 138 7.88 3.33 2.01
N LEU A 139 8.20 3.99 0.90
CA LEU A 139 9.57 4.33 0.53
C LEU A 139 9.63 5.83 0.21
N TRP A 140 10.50 6.54 0.92
CA TRP A 140 10.85 7.93 0.66
C TRP A 140 12.29 7.96 0.18
N ILE A 141 12.55 8.61 -0.95
CA ILE A 141 13.88 8.72 -1.54
C ILE A 141 14.22 10.18 -1.68
N LEU A 142 15.31 10.62 -1.05
CA LEU A 142 15.82 11.97 -1.19
C LEU A 142 16.67 12.04 -2.47
N VAL A 143 16.24 12.87 -3.41
CA VAL A 143 16.91 13.07 -4.69
C VAL A 143 17.33 14.53 -4.80
N ASN A 144 18.59 14.75 -5.15
CA ASN A 144 19.07 16.05 -5.57
C ASN A 144 18.79 16.20 -7.07
N GLU A 145 17.85 17.07 -7.43
CA GLU A 145 17.42 17.23 -8.83
C GLU A 145 18.46 17.89 -9.73
N GLU A 146 19.40 18.66 -9.16
CA GLU A 146 20.47 19.29 -9.92
C GLU A 146 21.45 18.23 -10.45
N THR A 147 21.86 17.29 -9.57
CA THR A 147 22.80 16.22 -9.93
C THR A 147 22.10 14.97 -10.46
N GLY A 148 20.82 14.80 -10.17
CA GLY A 148 20.05 13.59 -10.44
C GLY A 148 20.46 12.40 -9.57
N ILE A 149 21.14 12.62 -8.44
CA ILE A 149 21.65 11.58 -7.55
C ILE A 149 20.73 11.40 -6.34
N VAL A 150 20.55 10.14 -5.93
CA VAL A 150 19.89 9.77 -4.67
C VAL A 150 20.87 10.01 -3.52
N GLU A 151 20.50 10.88 -2.59
CA GLU A 151 21.34 11.22 -1.43
C GLU A 151 21.03 10.37 -0.20
N ASP A 152 19.79 9.89 -0.06
CA ASP A 152 19.39 8.97 1.01
C ASP A 152 18.02 8.33 0.71
N TYR A 153 17.62 7.34 1.52
CA TYR A 153 16.27 6.82 1.51
C TYR A 153 15.81 6.31 2.87
N VAL A 154 14.49 6.29 3.08
CA VAL A 154 13.84 5.70 4.24
C VAL A 154 12.80 4.71 3.75
N PHE A 155 12.87 3.48 4.25
CA PHE A 155 11.90 2.43 3.96
C PHE A 155 11.23 1.95 5.25
N ARG A 156 9.90 1.86 5.26
CA ARG A 156 9.13 1.38 6.40
C ARG A 156 8.04 0.39 5.96
N LYS A 157 7.91 -0.69 6.73
CA LYS A 157 6.82 -1.67 6.62
C LYS A 157 5.96 -1.60 7.88
N TYR A 158 4.64 -1.57 7.70
CA TYR A 158 3.65 -1.57 8.77
C TYR A 158 2.70 -2.76 8.62
#